data_AF-A0A537PZJ0-F1
#
_entry.id   AF-A0A537PZJ0-F1
#
_cell.length_a   1.000
_cell.length_b   1.000
_cell.length_c   1.000
_cell.angle_alpha   90.00
_cell.angle_beta   90.00
_cell.angle_gamma   90.00
#
_symmetry.space_group_name_H-M   'P 1'
#
loop_
_entity.id
_entity.type
_entity.pdbx_description
1 polymer ?
#
loop_
_entity_poly.entity_id
_entity_poly.type
_entity_poly.pdbx_seq_one_letter_code
_entity_poly.pdbx_strand_id
1 'polypeptide(L)'
;MAAERTAQDSGFTLLEVVVALVITALAIVGLFQAASGGLLAVSTAGRVEEAIQRAQSHLAAVGRSAALIQGEFTDDDGGGYHWRLRARPIGTRQVAAPDGNATASATLFDVEVAISWPGRSGERSVVLKTMRLSATTGGE
;
A
#
# COMPACT_ATOMS: atom_id res chain seq x y z
N MET A 1 -55.22 56.04 -24.81
CA MET A 1 -54.11 56.50 -23.96
C MET A 1 -53.16 55.33 -23.81
N ALA A 2 -52.18 55.26 -24.70
CA ALA A 2 -51.27 54.12 -24.82
C ALA A 2 -50.07 54.34 -23.89
N ALA A 3 -49.76 53.35 -23.06
CA ALA A 3 -48.50 53.29 -22.35
C ALA A 3 -47.73 52.09 -22.92
N GLU A 4 -46.97 52.33 -23.98
CA GLU A 4 -45.96 51.39 -24.43
C GLU A 4 -44.87 51.34 -23.37
N ARG A 5 -44.81 50.21 -22.65
CA ARG A 5 -43.64 49.86 -21.83
C ARG A 5 -42.53 49.47 -22.80
N THR A 6 -41.62 50.41 -23.06
CA THR A 6 -40.33 50.10 -23.68
C THR A 6 -39.56 49.19 -22.74
N ALA A 7 -39.54 47.89 -23.07
CA ALA A 7 -38.60 46.96 -22.47
C ALA A 7 -37.19 47.44 -22.86
N GLN A 8 -36.46 48.00 -21.89
CA GLN A 8 -35.04 48.29 -22.06
C GLN A 8 -34.31 46.96 -22.14
N ASP A 9 -33.99 46.57 -23.37
CA ASP A 9 -33.12 45.45 -23.66
C ASP A 9 -31.74 45.75 -23.05
N SER A 10 -31.47 45.14 -21.91
CA SER A 10 -30.24 45.33 -21.15
C SER A 10 -29.18 44.46 -21.80
N GLY A 11 -28.62 44.96 -22.91
CA GLY A 11 -27.62 44.26 -23.70
C GLY A 11 -26.40 43.89 -22.86
N PHE A 12 -25.91 42.66 -23.09
CA PHE A 12 -24.66 42.12 -22.55
C PHE A 12 -23.55 43.17 -22.58
N THR A 13 -23.02 43.53 -21.42
CA THR A 13 -21.92 44.50 -21.37
C THR A 13 -20.61 43.80 -21.77
N LEU A 14 -19.68 44.50 -22.43
CA LEU A 14 -18.34 43.95 -22.73
C LEU A 14 -17.65 43.43 -21.45
N LEU A 15 -17.91 44.11 -20.33
CA LEU A 15 -17.42 43.72 -19.00
C LEU A 15 -17.94 42.33 -18.58
N GLU A 16 -19.19 42.00 -18.89
CA GLU A 16 -19.80 40.72 -18.53
C GLU A 16 -19.11 39.54 -19.22
N VAL A 17 -18.82 39.67 -20.52
CA VAL A 17 -18.08 38.63 -21.27
C VAL A 17 -16.67 38.46 -20.70
N VAL A 18 -15.99 39.56 -20.34
CA VAL A 18 -14.66 39.52 -19.74
C VAL A 18 -14.71 38.85 -18.36
N VAL A 19 -15.67 39.21 -17.51
CA VAL A 19 -15.83 38.62 -16.18
C VAL A 19 -16.17 37.14 -16.29
N ALA A 20 -17.08 36.75 -17.18
CA ALA A 20 -17.41 35.35 -17.44
C ALA A 20 -16.19 34.55 -17.91
N LEU A 21 -15.38 35.12 -18.80
CA LEU A 21 -14.13 34.51 -19.25
C LEU A 21 -13.12 34.33 -18.11
N VAL A 22 -12.98 35.34 -17.24
CA VAL A 22 -12.10 35.27 -16.06
C VAL A 22 -12.56 34.18 -15.09
N ILE A 23 -13.85 34.13 -14.76
CA ILE A 23 -14.41 33.08 -13.89
C ILE A 23 -14.20 31.70 -14.51
N THR A 24 -14.43 31.57 -15.82
CA THR A 24 -14.22 30.32 -16.56
C THR A 24 -12.76 29.88 -16.50
N ALA A 25 -11.82 30.81 -16.74
CA ALA A 25 -10.39 30.53 -16.66
C ALA A 25 -9.99 30.04 -15.25
N LEU A 26 -10.49 30.70 -14.19
CA LEU A 26 -10.25 30.30 -12.81
C LEU A 26 -10.85 28.92 -12.49
N ALA A 27 -12.06 28.63 -12.99
CA ALA A 27 -12.70 27.34 -12.81
C ALA A 27 -11.91 26.20 -13.49
N ILE A 28 -11.40 26.44 -14.69
CA ILE A 28 -10.54 25.48 -15.42
C ILE A 28 -9.25 25.21 -14.64
N VAL A 29 -8.59 26.24 -14.12
CA VAL A 29 -7.39 26.07 -13.28
C VAL A 29 -7.72 25.23 -12.05
N GLY A 30 -8.82 25.52 -11.34
CA GLY A 30 -9.26 24.72 -10.21
C GLY A 30 -9.51 23.26 -10.56
N LEU A 31 -10.15 22.99 -11.71
CA LEU A 31 -10.40 21.65 -12.21
C LEU A 31 -9.11 20.89 -12.52
N PHE A 32 -8.14 21.52 -13.20
CA PHE A 32 -6.85 20.91 -13.49
C PHE A 32 -6.06 20.56 -12.23
N GLN A 33 -6.11 21.44 -11.21
CA GLN A 33 -5.44 21.18 -9.93
C GLN A 33 -6.08 19.98 -9.21
N ALA A 34 -7.41 19.92 -9.16
CA ALA A 34 -8.12 18.79 -8.56
C ALA A 34 -7.86 17.47 -9.30
N ALA A 35 -7.93 17.49 -10.63
CA ALA A 35 -7.64 16.32 -11.46
C ALA A 35 -6.19 15.83 -11.26
N SER A 36 -5.22 16.75 -11.28
CA SER A 36 -3.81 16.43 -11.07
C SER A 36 -3.57 15.84 -9.68
N GLY A 37 -4.20 16.40 -8.66
CA GLY A 37 -4.18 15.84 -7.30
C GLY A 37 -4.76 14.42 -7.23
N GLY A 38 -5.87 14.18 -7.91
CA GLY A 38 -6.50 12.86 -8.01
C GLY A 38 -5.60 11.82 -8.67
N LEU A 39 -4.99 12.14 -9.81
CA LEU A 39 -4.06 11.25 -10.51
C LEU A 39 -2.84 10.87 -9.63
N LEU A 40 -2.30 11.84 -8.89
CA LEU A 40 -1.20 11.61 -7.95
C LEU A 40 -1.62 10.75 -6.76
N ALA A 41 -2.85 10.90 -6.27
CA ALA A 41 -3.39 10.07 -5.20
C ALA A 41 -3.55 8.61 -5.65
N VAL A 42 -4.09 8.39 -6.86
CA VAL A 42 -4.23 7.06 -7.45
C VAL A 42 -2.88 6.38 -7.65
N SER A 43 -1.88 7.09 -8.18
CA SER A 43 -0.54 6.50 -8.37
C SER A 43 0.13 6.15 -7.04
N THR A 44 -0.04 6.98 -6.02
CA THR A 44 0.46 6.71 -4.66
C THR A 44 -0.22 5.49 -4.04
N ALA A 45 -1.54 5.37 -4.20
CA ALA A 45 -2.31 4.22 -3.72
C ALA A 45 -1.84 2.93 -4.41
N GLY A 46 -1.65 2.96 -5.74
CA GLY A 46 -1.15 1.81 -6.50
C GLY A 46 0.21 1.31 -6.02
N ARG A 47 1.16 2.21 -5.70
CA ARG A 47 2.48 1.83 -5.14
C ARG A 47 2.36 1.16 -3.76
N VAL A 48 1.44 1.64 -2.92
CA VAL A 48 1.19 1.02 -1.60
C VAL A 48 0.55 -0.35 -1.76
N GLU A 49 -0.42 -0.49 -2.64
CA GLU A 49 -1.09 -1.76 -2.93
C GLU A 49 -0.09 -2.80 -3.48
N GLU A 50 0.76 -2.39 -4.42
CA GLU A 50 1.84 -3.24 -4.95
C GLU A 50 2.78 -3.70 -3.84
N ALA A 51 3.20 -2.80 -2.94
CA ALA A 51 4.04 -3.14 -1.80
C ALA A 51 3.35 -4.14 -0.84
N ILE A 52 2.05 -3.98 -0.61
CA ILE A 52 1.27 -4.93 0.22
C ILE A 52 1.20 -6.30 -0.45
N GLN A 53 0.91 -6.37 -1.75
CA GLN A 53 0.84 -7.64 -2.49
C GLN A 53 2.19 -8.36 -2.49
N ARG A 54 3.29 -7.63 -2.67
CA ARG A 54 4.67 -8.14 -2.55
C ARG A 54 4.95 -8.69 -1.16
N ALA A 55 4.64 -7.93 -0.11
CA ALA A 55 4.81 -8.36 1.28
C ALA A 55 4.02 -9.65 1.58
N GLN A 56 2.77 -9.74 1.09
CA GLN A 56 1.94 -10.94 1.24
C GLN A 56 2.53 -12.14 0.48
N SER A 57 3.06 -11.93 -0.73
CA SER A 57 3.72 -12.98 -1.51
C SER A 57 4.92 -13.57 -0.76
N HIS A 58 5.78 -12.70 -0.21
CA HIS A 58 6.91 -13.10 0.64
C HIS A 58 6.44 -13.87 1.88
N LEU A 59 5.46 -13.33 2.62
CA LEU A 59 4.87 -14.03 3.79
C LEU A 59 4.22 -15.37 3.45
N ALA A 60 3.67 -15.51 2.25
CA ALA A 60 3.11 -16.76 1.77
C ALA A 60 4.20 -17.76 1.37
N ALA A 61 5.36 -17.31 0.86
CA ALA A 61 6.51 -18.16 0.58
C ALA A 61 7.13 -18.77 1.86
N VAL A 62 7.07 -18.03 2.97
CA VAL A 62 7.61 -18.47 4.26
C VAL A 62 6.88 -19.70 4.78
N GLY A 63 7.62 -20.79 4.97
CA GLY A 63 7.12 -22.04 5.55
C GLY A 63 6.45 -23.01 4.56
N ARG A 64 6.49 -22.75 3.24
CA ARG A 64 5.96 -23.68 2.23
C ARG A 64 6.86 -24.87 1.90
N SER A 65 8.18 -24.74 2.06
CA SER A 65 9.14 -25.72 1.52
C SER A 65 10.25 -26.16 2.48
N ALA A 66 10.45 -25.48 3.62
CA ALA A 66 11.44 -25.85 4.63
C ALA A 66 11.06 -25.29 6.02
N ALA A 67 11.71 -25.83 7.07
CA ALA A 67 11.61 -25.30 8.42
C ALA A 67 11.94 -23.80 8.45
N LEU A 68 11.21 -23.05 9.28
CA LEU A 68 11.45 -21.62 9.47
C LEU A 68 12.84 -21.40 10.04
N ILE A 69 13.71 -20.77 9.26
CA ILE A 69 15.07 -20.42 9.69
C ILE A 69 14.99 -19.06 10.39
N GLN A 70 15.46 -19.02 11.64
CA GLN A 70 15.65 -17.76 12.37
C GLN A 70 16.66 -16.89 11.62
N GLY A 71 16.32 -15.62 11.42
CA GLY A 71 17.25 -14.70 10.79
C GLY A 71 16.60 -13.45 10.25
N GLU A 72 17.43 -12.64 9.61
CA GLU A 72 17.03 -11.47 8.85
C GLU A 72 17.58 -11.62 7.43
N PHE A 73 16.68 -11.52 6.45
CA PHE A 73 16.98 -11.67 5.04
C PHE A 73 16.55 -10.40 4.35
N THR A 74 17.34 -9.90 3.41
CA THR A 74 17.02 -8.70 2.65
C THR A 74 17.52 -8.85 1.23
N ASP A 75 16.75 -8.35 0.28
CA ASP A 75 17.14 -8.31 -1.13
C ASP A 75 16.38 -7.22 -1.87
N ASP A 76 16.76 -7.01 -3.13
CA ASP A 76 15.95 -6.25 -4.09
C ASP A 76 14.70 -7.06 -4.47
N ASP A 77 13.55 -6.38 -4.50
CA ASP A 77 12.27 -6.97 -4.91
C ASP A 77 11.90 -6.55 -6.36
N GLY A 78 12.79 -5.84 -7.05
CA GLY A 78 12.56 -5.27 -8.37
C GLY A 78 11.69 -4.02 -8.34
N GLY A 79 11.74 -3.23 -9.42
CA GLY A 79 10.89 -2.03 -9.57
C GLY A 79 11.21 -0.89 -8.59
N GLY A 80 12.41 -0.92 -7.98
CA GLY A 80 12.82 0.03 -6.93
C GLY A 80 12.21 -0.26 -5.55
N TYR A 81 11.71 -1.48 -5.35
CA TYR A 81 11.32 -1.97 -4.03
C TYR A 81 12.45 -2.80 -3.43
N HIS A 82 12.67 -2.64 -2.13
CA HIS A 82 13.55 -3.50 -1.34
C HIS A 82 12.72 -4.25 -0.32
N TRP A 83 13.04 -5.52 -0.09
CA TRP A 83 12.35 -6.31 0.91
C TRP A 83 13.30 -6.73 2.03
N ARG A 84 12.70 -6.94 3.20
CA ARG A 84 13.38 -7.42 4.40
C ARG A 84 12.44 -8.33 5.16
N LEU A 85 12.86 -9.57 5.39
CA LEU A 85 12.15 -10.54 6.21
C LEU A 85 12.91 -10.77 7.50
N ARG A 86 12.18 -10.83 8.61
CA ARG A 86 12.71 -11.13 9.92
C ARG A 86 11.90 -12.25 10.56
N ALA A 87 12.55 -13.37 10.86
CA ALA A 87 11.94 -14.49 11.55
C ALA A 87 12.62 -14.68 12.90
N ARG A 88 11.83 -14.62 13.98
CA ARG A 88 12.32 -14.75 15.36
C ARG A 88 11.51 -15.80 16.13
N PRO A 89 12.15 -16.81 16.73
CA PRO A 89 11.44 -17.75 17.59
C PRO A 89 10.97 -17.03 18.85
N ILE A 90 9.71 -17.22 19.21
CA ILE A 90 9.10 -16.63 20.41
C ILE A 90 8.75 -17.67 21.48
N GLY A 91 8.76 -18.96 21.14
CA GLY A 91 8.64 -20.03 22.12
C GLY A 91 8.70 -21.41 21.48
N THR A 92 9.23 -22.38 22.21
CA THR A 92 9.31 -23.78 21.80
C THR A 92 8.66 -24.67 22.84
N ARG A 93 7.86 -25.64 22.40
CA ARG A 93 7.20 -26.64 23.26
C ARG A 93 7.44 -28.03 22.69
N GLN A 94 7.78 -28.99 23.54
CA GLN A 94 7.75 -30.41 23.16
C GLN A 94 6.31 -30.88 22.97
N VAL A 95 6.09 -31.62 21.89
CA VAL A 95 4.80 -32.20 21.51
C VAL A 95 5.02 -33.67 21.21
N ALA A 96 4.06 -34.53 21.55
CA ALA A 96 4.10 -35.92 21.13
C ALA A 96 4.14 -35.99 19.60
N ALA A 97 5.07 -36.76 19.03
CA ALA A 97 5.05 -37.01 17.60
C ALA A 97 3.77 -37.77 17.22
N PRO A 98 3.26 -37.62 15.98
CA PRO A 98 2.06 -38.32 15.52
C PRO A 98 2.13 -39.83 15.70
N ASP A 99 3.34 -40.38 15.68
CA ASP A 99 3.64 -41.80 15.68
C ASP A 99 3.80 -42.38 17.11
N GLY A 100 3.62 -41.55 18.15
CA GLY A 100 3.68 -41.94 19.57
C GLY A 100 5.07 -42.30 20.11
N ASN A 101 6.03 -42.57 19.22
CA ASN A 101 7.34 -43.11 19.58
C ASN A 101 8.48 -42.06 19.59
N ALA A 102 8.22 -40.86 19.08
CA ALA A 102 9.20 -39.78 18.99
C ALA A 102 8.72 -38.52 19.74
N THR A 103 9.69 -37.71 20.18
CA THR A 103 9.41 -36.39 20.75
C THR A 103 9.60 -35.33 19.66
N ALA A 104 8.54 -34.61 19.31
CA ALA A 104 8.61 -33.47 18.40
C ALA A 104 8.77 -32.17 19.21
N SER A 105 9.30 -31.13 18.59
CA SER A 105 9.31 -29.77 19.14
C SER A 105 8.58 -28.83 18.20
N ALA A 106 7.59 -28.12 18.72
CA ALA A 106 6.88 -27.07 18.01
C ALA A 106 7.40 -25.70 18.46
N THR A 107 7.98 -24.95 17.53
CA THR A 107 8.48 -23.59 17.76
C THR A 107 7.58 -22.59 17.05
N LEU A 108 7.08 -21.61 17.81
CA LEU A 108 6.33 -20.48 17.29
C LEU A 108 7.31 -19.38 16.89
N PHE A 109 7.15 -18.83 15.69
CA PHE A 109 7.94 -17.75 15.15
C PHE A 109 7.06 -16.50 14.95
N ASP A 110 7.60 -15.35 15.32
CA ASP A 110 7.17 -14.05 14.83
C ASP A 110 7.88 -13.77 13.50
N VAL A 111 7.11 -13.56 12.44
CA VAL A 111 7.60 -13.32 11.08
C VAL A 111 7.13 -11.94 10.63
N GLU A 112 8.08 -11.07 10.35
CA GLU A 112 7.88 -9.73 9.83
C GLU A 112 8.41 -9.65 8.39
N VAL A 113 7.63 -9.07 7.49
CA VAL A 113 8.10 -8.68 6.15
C VAL A 113 7.88 -7.19 5.97
N ALA A 114 8.96 -6.48 5.65
CA ALA A 114 8.95 -5.07 5.31
C ALA A 114 9.28 -4.90 3.83
N ILE A 115 8.51 -4.07 3.13
CA ILE A 115 8.78 -3.61 1.77
C ILE A 115 9.02 -2.11 1.83
N SER A 116 10.15 -1.63 1.33
CA SER A 116 10.48 -0.20 1.23
C SER A 116 10.69 0.24 -0.21
N TRP A 117 10.42 1.52 -0.49
CA TRP A 117 10.60 2.13 -1.81
C TRP A 117 10.77 3.66 -1.71
N PRO A 118 11.35 4.31 -2.72
CA PRO A 118 11.46 5.77 -2.74
C PRO A 118 10.08 6.41 -2.91
N GLY A 119 9.70 7.25 -1.96
CA GLY A 119 8.53 8.12 -2.03
C GLY A 119 8.90 9.56 -2.40
N ARG A 120 7.88 10.39 -2.58
CA ARG A 120 8.04 11.79 -3.00
C ARG A 120 8.72 12.68 -1.94
N SER A 121 8.62 12.29 -0.67
CA SER A 121 9.15 13.04 0.49
C SER A 121 10.13 12.21 1.34
N GLY A 122 10.71 11.16 0.75
CA GLY A 122 11.59 10.22 1.45
C GLY A 122 11.18 8.77 1.25
N GLU A 123 11.92 7.85 1.86
CA GLU A 123 11.62 6.43 1.80
C GLU A 123 10.27 6.12 2.46
N ARG A 124 9.51 5.26 1.80
CA ARG A 124 8.21 4.75 2.25
C ARG A 124 8.36 3.28 2.52
N SER A 125 7.59 2.75 3.47
CA SER A 125 7.58 1.32 3.73
C SER A 125 6.22 0.82 4.21
N VAL A 126 5.99 -0.46 3.99
CA VAL A 126 4.87 -1.26 4.52
C VAL A 126 5.46 -2.44 5.26
N VAL A 127 4.89 -2.76 6.43
CA VAL A 127 5.34 -3.88 7.24
C VAL A 127 4.13 -4.77 7.55
N LEU A 128 4.24 -6.05 7.21
CA LEU A 128 3.26 -7.08 7.57
C LEU A 128 3.88 -8.04 8.58
N LYS A 129 3.07 -8.46 9.56
CA LYS A 129 3.49 -9.37 10.63
C LYS A 129 2.55 -10.55 10.71
N THR A 130 3.11 -11.71 11.00
CA THR A 130 2.34 -12.95 11.21
C THR A 130 3.06 -13.86 12.17
N MET A 131 2.32 -14.74 12.82
CA MET A 131 2.87 -15.81 13.62
C MET A 131 2.79 -17.13 12.86
N ARG A 132 3.89 -17.89 12.85
CA ARG A 132 3.96 -19.19 12.18
C ARG A 132 4.48 -20.25 13.12
N LEU A 133 3.84 -21.40 13.14
CA LEU A 133 4.31 -22.57 13.90
C LEU A 133 5.16 -23.44 12.99
N SER A 134 6.34 -23.85 13.47
CA SER A 134 7.20 -24.84 12.83
C SER A 134 7.35 -26.03 13.76
N ALA A 135 7.09 -27.24 13.26
CA ALA A 135 7.34 -28.47 13.99
C ALA A 135 8.61 -29.14 13.44
N THR A 136 9.50 -29.54 14.33
CA THR A 136 10.64 -30.39 14.01
C THR A 136 10.51 -31.70 14.78
N THR A 137 10.58 -32.83 14.07
CA THR A 137 10.61 -34.15 14.71
C THR A 137 12.05 -34.45 15.07
N GLY A 138 12.33 -34.73 16.35
CA GLY A 138 13.65 -35.19 16.76
C GLY A 138 13.85 -36.63 16.30
N GLY A 139 14.63 -36.83 15.24
CA GLY A 139 14.97 -38.15 14.71
C GLY A 139 16.15 -38.05 13.74
N GLU A 140 17.29 -38.59 14.20
CA GLU A 140 18.65 -38.69 13.61
C GLU A 140 19.56 -37.45 13.67
#